data_AF-A0A699UTE2-F1
#
_entry.id   AF-A0A699UTE2-F1
#
_cell.length_a   1.000
_cell.length_b   1.000
_cell.length_c   1.000
_cell.angle_alpha   90.00
_cell.angle_beta   90.00
_cell.angle_gamma   90.00
#
_symmetry.space_group_name_H-M   'P 1'
#
loop_
_entity.id
_entity.type
_entity.pdbx_description
1 polymer ?
#
loop_
_entity_poly.entity_id
_entity_poly.type
_entity_poly.pdbx_seq_one_letter_code
_entity_poly.pdbx_strand_id
1 'polypeptide(L)'
;MSSTKTILSRKTTRGAKYLMANIAEGNLSNNAKAFVVSLCSEEIPSSFEHALKSKKWKKAMEDEMKALKKYKTWDQCALLQGKKPVGCRWIFTVKYKTDGSVERYKAR
;
A
#
# COMPACT_ATOMS: atom_id res chain seq x y z
N MET A 1 -29.35 -18.44 53.65
CA MET A 1 -28.13 -17.95 52.97
C MET A 1 -28.34 -18.11 51.46
N SER A 2 -29.02 -17.16 50.82
CA SER A 2 -29.30 -17.22 49.38
C SER A 2 -28.12 -16.64 48.61
N SER A 3 -27.43 -17.47 47.84
CA SER A 3 -26.33 -17.05 46.96
C SER A 3 -26.80 -17.15 45.51
N THR A 4 -27.24 -16.03 44.95
CA THR A 4 -27.52 -15.88 43.52
C THR A 4 -26.22 -15.51 42.82
N LYS A 5 -25.61 -16.44 42.07
CA LYS A 5 -24.52 -16.10 41.15
C LYS A 5 -25.11 -15.70 39.79
N THR A 6 -25.03 -14.41 39.54
CA THR A 6 -25.33 -13.69 38.29
C THR A 6 -24.69 -14.36 37.08
N ILE A 7 -25.49 -14.62 36.05
CA ILE A 7 -25.06 -15.04 34.72
C ILE A 7 -24.32 -13.86 34.08
N LEU A 8 -23.01 -14.00 33.88
CA LEU A 8 -22.21 -13.07 33.08
C LEU A 8 -22.62 -13.24 31.61
N SER A 9 -23.48 -12.32 31.14
CA SER A 9 -23.84 -12.17 29.74
C SER A 9 -22.57 -11.98 28.90
N ARG A 10 -22.31 -12.92 27.97
CA ARG A 10 -21.28 -12.76 26.95
C ARG A 10 -21.64 -11.55 26.11
N LYS A 11 -20.87 -10.46 26.25
CA LYS A 11 -21.00 -9.30 25.36
C LYS A 11 -20.63 -9.72 23.96
N THR A 12 -21.63 -9.90 23.09
CA THR A 12 -21.42 -10.02 21.65
C THR A 12 -20.97 -8.66 21.13
N THR A 13 -19.68 -8.50 20.90
CA THR A 13 -19.13 -7.25 20.36
C THR A 13 -19.55 -7.14 18.90
N ARG A 14 -20.49 -6.22 18.62
CA ARG A 14 -20.79 -5.79 17.24
C ARG A 14 -19.52 -5.12 16.71
N GLY A 15 -18.89 -5.72 15.70
CA GLY A 15 -17.65 -5.21 15.12
C GLY A 15 -17.77 -3.73 14.77
N ALA A 16 -16.72 -2.96 15.05
CA ALA A 16 -16.69 -1.54 14.79
C ALA A 16 -16.92 -1.27 13.29
N LYS A 17 -17.63 -0.18 12.98
CA LYS A 17 -18.06 0.18 11.61
C LYS A 17 -16.88 0.41 10.65
N TYR A 18 -15.67 0.62 11.15
CA TYR A 18 -14.49 0.95 10.35
C TYR A 18 -13.37 -0.07 10.57
N LEU A 19 -12.74 -0.51 9.48
CA LEU A 19 -11.69 -1.54 9.49
C LEU A 19 -10.52 -1.17 10.44
N MET A 20 -10.12 0.11 10.45
CA MET A 20 -9.02 0.60 11.29
C MET A 20 -9.31 0.53 12.79
N ALA A 21 -10.57 0.66 13.19
CA ALA A 21 -10.97 0.54 14.60
C ALA A 21 -10.85 -0.92 15.08
N ASN A 22 -11.30 -1.88 14.26
CA ASN A 22 -11.15 -3.31 14.57
C ASN A 22 -9.67 -3.75 14.62
N ILE A 23 -8.79 -3.09 13.84
CA ILE A 23 -7.33 -3.31 13.91
C ILE A 23 -6.77 -2.83 15.26
N ALA A 24 -7.14 -1.62 15.69
CA ALA A 24 -6.70 -1.06 16.97
C ALA A 24 -7.21 -1.85 18.18
N GLU A 25 -8.44 -2.38 18.08
CA GLU A 25 -9.07 -3.19 19.13
C GLU A 25 -8.60 -4.66 19.14
N GLY A 26 -7.68 -5.05 18.24
CA GLY A 26 -7.14 -6.42 18.16
C GLY A 26 -8.14 -7.48 17.71
N ASN A 27 -9.36 -7.07 17.34
CA ASN A 27 -10.49 -7.95 17.04
C ASN A 27 -10.57 -8.23 15.54
N LEU A 28 -9.47 -8.76 15.01
CA LEU A 28 -9.30 -9.02 13.59
C LEU A 28 -9.43 -10.52 13.27
N SER A 29 -10.12 -10.85 12.18
CA SER A 29 -10.17 -12.24 11.69
C SER A 29 -8.77 -12.71 11.29
N ASN A 30 -8.52 -14.03 11.35
CA ASN A 30 -7.20 -14.58 11.02
C ASN A 30 -6.73 -14.18 9.60
N ASN A 31 -7.64 -14.12 8.62
CA ASN A 31 -7.33 -13.67 7.26
C ASN A 31 -6.87 -12.21 7.23
N ALA A 32 -7.53 -11.34 7.99
CA ALA A 32 -7.17 -9.93 8.06
C ALA A 32 -5.85 -9.72 8.84
N LYS A 33 -5.53 -10.57 9.82
CA LYS A 33 -4.20 -10.57 10.47
C LYS A 33 -3.10 -10.95 9.48
N ALA A 34 -3.30 -12.01 8.71
CA ALA A 34 -2.36 -12.43 7.67
C ALA A 34 -2.13 -11.32 6.62
N PHE A 35 -3.20 -10.62 6.23
CA PHE A 35 -3.13 -9.48 5.33
C PHE A 35 -2.28 -8.33 5.89
N VAL A 36 -2.50 -7.94 7.15
CA VAL A 36 -1.73 -6.87 7.80
C VAL A 36 -0.24 -7.23 7.93
N VAL A 37 0.10 -8.49 8.24
CA VAL A 37 1.49 -8.96 8.28
C VAL A 37 2.15 -8.85 6.91
N SER A 38 1.44 -9.22 5.84
CA SER A 38 1.96 -9.08 4.48
C SER A 38 2.18 -7.61 4.09
N LEU A 39 1.31 -6.69 4.54
CA LEU A 39 1.48 -5.25 4.33
C LEU A 39 2.74 -4.70 5.00
N CYS A 40 3.03 -5.14 6.23
CA CYS A 40 4.22 -4.69 6.97
C CYS A 40 5.54 -5.25 6.41
N SER A 41 5.50 -6.30 5.59
CA SER A 41 6.69 -6.97 5.07
C SER A 41 7.25 -6.32 3.79
N GLU A 42 6.45 -5.54 3.07
CA GLU A 42 6.86 -4.90 1.81
C GLU A 42 7.28 -3.44 2.05
N GLU A 43 8.58 -3.16 1.92
CA GLU A 43 9.09 -1.80 2.02
C GLU A 43 8.74 -0.98 0.77
N ILE A 44 7.87 0.00 0.95
CA ILE A 44 7.55 0.98 -0.08
C ILE A 44 8.62 2.09 -0.05
N PRO A 45 9.39 2.27 -1.13
CA PRO A 45 10.44 3.27 -1.16
C PRO A 45 9.81 4.66 -1.13
N SER A 46 10.30 5.51 -0.24
CA SER A 46 9.92 6.91 -0.13
C SER A 46 10.70 7.82 -1.10
N SER A 47 11.78 7.31 -1.69
CA SER A 47 12.68 8.04 -2.59
C SER A 47 13.02 7.19 -3.83
N PHE A 48 13.25 7.88 -4.95
CA PHE A 48 13.74 7.28 -6.19
C PHE A 48 15.03 6.49 -5.98
N GLU A 49 15.96 7.01 -5.18
CA GLU A 49 17.23 6.33 -4.90
C GLU A 49 17.01 5.01 -4.15
N HIS A 50 16.03 4.96 -3.25
CA HIS A 50 15.69 3.74 -2.55
C HIS A 50 15.02 2.74 -3.49
N ALA A 51 14.13 3.22 -4.37
CA ALA A 51 13.49 2.40 -5.39
C ALA A 51 14.49 1.76 -6.36
N LEU A 52 15.55 2.49 -6.75
CA LEU A 52 16.58 1.97 -7.66
C LEU A 52 17.37 0.80 -7.09
N LYS A 53 17.51 0.70 -5.76
CA LYS A 53 18.19 -0.42 -5.09
C LYS A 53 17.39 -1.71 -5.22
N SER A 54 16.07 -1.63 -5.39
CA SER A 54 15.19 -2.78 -5.54
C SER A 54 14.92 -3.09 -7.00
N LYS A 55 15.23 -4.32 -7.41
CA LYS A 55 14.95 -4.81 -8.77
C LYS A 55 13.46 -4.74 -9.11
N LYS A 56 12.58 -4.95 -8.12
CA LYS A 56 11.11 -4.93 -8.30
C LYS A 56 10.62 -3.55 -8.70
N TRP A 57 11.06 -2.51 -7.98
CA TRP A 57 10.67 -1.13 -8.22
C TRP A 57 11.30 -0.57 -9.50
N LYS A 58 12.57 -0.90 -9.77
CA LYS A 58 13.23 -0.52 -11.03
C LYS A 58 12.45 -1.03 -12.25
N LYS A 59 12.02 -2.30 -12.22
CA LYS A 59 11.19 -2.88 -13.30
C LYS A 59 9.87 -2.13 -13.47
N ALA A 60 9.19 -1.80 -12.37
CA ALA A 60 7.93 -1.06 -12.43
C ALA A 60 8.10 0.34 -13.06
N MET A 61 9.20 1.03 -12.77
CA MET A 61 9.53 2.34 -13.35
C MET A 61 9.85 2.23 -14.84
N GLU A 62 10.62 1.21 -15.23
CA GLU A 62 10.92 0.95 -16.64
C GLU A 62 9.66 0.63 -17.45
N ASP A 63 8.74 -0.16 -16.88
CA ASP A 63 7.47 -0.49 -17.53
C ASP A 63 6.60 0.76 -17.73
N GLU A 64 6.52 1.64 -16.73
CA GLU A 64 5.80 2.91 -16.86
C GLU A 64 6.46 3.81 -17.93
N MET A 65 7.79 3.96 -17.90
CA MET A 65 8.52 4.73 -18.90
C MET A 65 8.30 4.21 -20.33
N LYS A 66 8.29 2.88 -20.51
CA LYS A 66 7.97 2.23 -21.79
C LYS A 66 6.53 2.51 -22.21
N ALA A 67 5.58 2.47 -21.29
CA ALA A 67 4.18 2.78 -21.57
C ALA A 67 4.02 4.24 -22.05
N LEU A 68 4.63 5.21 -21.36
CA LEU A 68 4.58 6.63 -21.75
C LEU A 68 5.14 6.86 -23.17
N LYS A 69 6.25 6.19 -23.50
CA LYS A 69 6.84 6.23 -24.85
C LYS A 69 5.92 5.59 -25.90
N LYS A 70 5.31 4.44 -25.58
CA LYS A 70 4.40 3.72 -26.49
C LYS A 70 3.18 4.57 -26.86
N TYR A 71 2.60 5.26 -25.89
CA TYR A 71 1.41 6.10 -26.12
C TYR A 71 1.74 7.50 -26.63
N LYS A 72 3.03 7.82 -26.87
CA LYS A 72 3.51 9.13 -27.34
C LYS A 72 2.95 10.31 -26.55
N THR A 73 2.63 10.09 -25.28
CA THR A 73 2.05 11.11 -24.40
C THR A 73 3.14 11.99 -23.78
N TRP A 74 4.39 11.53 -23.79
CA TRP A 74 5.54 12.23 -23.27
C TRP A 74 6.69 12.17 -24.27
N ASP A 75 7.30 13.31 -24.52
CA ASP A 75 8.54 13.44 -25.28
C ASP A 75 9.56 14.24 -24.47
N GLN A 76 10.84 13.92 -24.64
CA GLN A 76 11.91 14.58 -23.91
C GLN A 76 12.29 15.87 -24.65
N CYS A 77 11.87 17.02 -24.12
CA CYS A 77 12.20 18.31 -24.71
C CYS A 77 13.45 18.93 -24.05
N ALA A 78 14.23 19.67 -24.84
CA ALA A 78 15.33 20.47 -24.31
C ALA A 78 14.79 21.62 -23.44
N LEU A 79 15.45 21.86 -22.30
CA LEU A 79 15.12 22.99 -21.46
C LEU A 79 15.60 24.29 -22.13
N LEU A 80 14.68 25.25 -22.33
CA LEU A 80 15.01 26.56 -22.89
C LEU A 80 15.93 27.33 -21.93
N GLN A 81 16.92 28.03 -22.50
CA GLN A 81 17.88 28.82 -21.74
C GLN A 81 17.16 29.86 -20.86
N GLY A 82 17.51 29.90 -19.58
CA GLY A 82 16.91 30.83 -18.60
C GLY A 82 15.55 30.40 -18.05
N LYS A 83 15.02 29.23 -18.40
CA LYS A 83 13.78 28.68 -17.81
C LYS A 83 14.09 27.64 -16.73
N LYS A 84 13.24 27.57 -15.71
CA LYS A 84 13.32 26.56 -14.65
C LYS A 84 12.43 25.37 -15.03
N PRO A 85 12.92 24.12 -14.94
CA PRO A 85 12.10 22.95 -15.17
C PRO A 85 11.09 22.77 -14.03
N VAL A 86 9.94 22.19 -14.34
CA VAL A 86 8.98 21.74 -13.33
C VAL A 86 9.47 20.43 -12.74
N GLY A 87 9.54 20.34 -11.42
CA GLY A 87 9.90 19.10 -10.74
C GLY A 87 8.82 18.04 -10.92
N CYS A 88 9.23 16.79 -11.12
CA CYS A 88 8.37 15.62 -11.05
C CYS A 88 8.87 14.67 -9.95
N ARG A 89 7.97 13.85 -9.41
CA ARG A 89 8.29 12.88 -8.36
C ARG A 89 7.60 11.56 -8.67
N TRP A 90 8.30 10.47 -8.42
CA TRP A 90 7.75 9.13 -8.49
C TRP A 90 6.86 8.81 -7.28
N ILE A 91 5.69 8.22 -7.54
CA ILE A 91 4.77 7.66 -6.57
C ILE A 91 4.79 6.14 -6.69
N PHE A 92 5.15 5.48 -5.60
CA PHE A 92 5.25 4.03 -5.52
C PHE A 92 4.03 3.44 -4.81
N THR A 93 3.46 2.37 -5.36
CA THR A 93 2.30 1.69 -4.77
C THR A 93 2.38 0.20 -5.05
N VAL A 94 2.12 -0.61 -4.04
CA VAL A 94 1.94 -2.06 -4.17
C VAL A 94 0.45 -2.35 -4.27
N LYS A 95 0.05 -3.14 -5.27
CA LYS A 95 -1.29 -3.70 -5.38
C LYS A 95 -1.28 -5.11 -4.83
N TYR A 96 -2.21 -5.40 -3.94
CA TYR A 96 -2.39 -6.70 -3.31
C TYR A 96 -3.68 -7.34 -3.81
N LYS A 97 -3.67 -8.66 -3.91
CA LYS A 97 -4.85 -9.48 -4.16
C LYS A 97 -5.67 -9.64 -2.88
N THR A 98 -6.86 -10.22 -3.00
CA THR A 98 -7.76 -10.50 -1.87
C THR A 98 -7.19 -11.50 -0.87
N ASP A 99 -6.27 -12.35 -1.31
CA ASP A 99 -5.52 -13.30 -0.46
C ASP A 99 -4.35 -12.63 0.28
N GLY A 100 -4.08 -11.34 0.02
CA GLY A 100 -2.96 -10.60 0.59
C GLY A 100 -1.63 -10.79 -0.13
N SER A 101 -1.57 -11.60 -1.18
CA SER A 101 -0.36 -11.71 -2.01
C SER A 101 -0.16 -10.46 -2.87
N VAL A 102 1.09 -10.14 -3.19
CA VAL A 102 1.41 -9.02 -4.08
C VAL A 102 0.94 -9.34 -5.50
N GLU A 103 0.03 -8.52 -6.01
CA GLU A 103 -0.43 -8.58 -7.39
C GLU A 103 0.57 -7.88 -8.32
N ARG A 104 0.92 -6.63 -8.00
CA ARG A 104 1.76 -5.80 -8.87
C ARG A 104 2.42 -4.64 -8.15
N TYR A 105 3.65 -4.33 -8.53
CA TYR A 105 4.34 -3.07 -8.18
C TYR A 105 4.06 -2.00 -9.23
N LYS A 106 3.75 -0.80 -8.77
CA LYS A 106 3.40 0.33 -9.62
C LYS A 106 4.22 1.56 -9.27
N ALA A 107 4.82 2.17 -10.27
CA ALA A 107 5.54 3.44 -10.17
C ALA A 107 4.91 4.41 -11.17
N ARG A 108 4.62 5.64 -10.75
CA ARG A 108 4.05 6.71 -11.57
C ARG A 108 4.77 8.02 -11.35
#